data_AF-A0A423V281-F1
#
_entry.id   AF-A0A423V281-F1
#
_cell.length_a   1.000
_cell.length_b   1.000
_cell.length_c   1.000
_cell.angle_alpha   90.00
_cell.angle_beta   90.00
_cell.angle_gamma   90.00
#
_symmetry.space_group_name_H-M   'P 1'
#
loop_
_entity.id
_entity.type
_entity.pdbx_description
1 polymer ?
#
loop_
_entity_poly.entity_id
_entity_poly.type
_entity_poly.pdbx_seq_one_letter_code
_entity_poly.pdbx_strand_id
1 'polypeptide(L)'
;MRTVPRTEDRQALNTAVKSRISRLARSEGTACGVETVRAAPLPEGTPYSWSAGEASGVRALRHHPVRERGFARARVTSTTYWARGLSEEQARKAESEAVSAGIDSAEHPKDGSGG
;
A
#
# COMPACT_ATOMS: atom_id res chain seq x y z
N MET A 1 -22.79 -6.64 9.96
CA MET A 1 -22.75 -5.27 9.40
C MET A 1 -21.35 -4.72 9.61
N ARG A 2 -20.53 -4.56 8.56
CA ARG A 2 -19.14 -4.10 8.70
C ARG A 2 -19.14 -2.58 8.86
N THR A 3 -18.68 -2.08 9.99
CA THR A 3 -18.62 -0.64 10.27
C THR A 3 -17.58 0.03 9.35
N VAL A 4 -17.90 1.22 8.86
CA VAL A 4 -16.97 2.04 8.08
C VAL A 4 -16.04 2.76 9.06
N PRO A 5 -14.72 2.70 8.88
CA PRO A 5 -13.79 3.36 9.77
C PRO A 5 -14.00 4.88 9.77
N ARG A 6 -13.99 5.46 10.96
CA ARG A 6 -14.20 6.88 11.25
C ARG A 6 -12.93 7.52 11.78
N THR A 7 -12.96 8.83 11.96
CA THR A 7 -11.85 9.61 12.51
C THR A 7 -11.41 9.13 13.89
N GLU A 8 -12.35 8.58 14.68
CA GLU A 8 -12.10 7.97 15.98
C GLU A 8 -11.26 6.69 15.91
N ASP A 9 -11.24 5.98 14.77
CA ASP A 9 -10.40 4.79 14.57
C ASP A 9 -8.91 5.13 14.29
N ARG A 10 -8.53 6.40 14.36
CA ARG A 10 -7.13 6.83 14.17
C ARG A 10 -6.26 6.34 15.31
N GLN A 11 -5.36 5.42 15.01
CA GLN A 11 -4.34 4.97 15.95
C GLN A 11 -3.11 5.89 15.93
N ALA A 12 -2.58 6.22 17.11
CA ALA A 12 -1.30 6.89 17.27
C ALA A 12 -0.17 5.89 16.97
N LEU A 13 0.43 6.02 15.79
CA LEU A 13 1.58 5.20 15.39
C LEU A 13 2.84 5.96 15.79
N ASN A 14 3.48 5.53 16.87
CA ASN A 14 4.76 6.08 17.30
C ASN A 14 5.88 5.49 16.44
N THR A 15 6.59 6.33 15.70
CA THR A 15 7.73 5.89 14.88
C THR A 15 9.03 6.30 15.55
N ALA A 16 9.97 5.37 15.71
CA ALA A 16 11.29 5.64 16.27
C ALA A 16 12.20 6.50 15.35
N VAL A 17 11.77 6.73 14.11
CA VAL A 17 12.49 7.47 13.07
C VAL A 17 11.65 8.61 12.51
N LYS A 18 12.31 9.53 11.77
CA LYS A 18 11.65 10.63 11.07
C LYS A 18 10.72 10.08 9.99
N SER A 19 9.43 10.01 10.30
CA SER A 19 8.38 9.54 9.39
C SER A 19 7.28 10.57 9.24
N ARG A 20 6.76 10.74 8.02
CA ARG A 20 5.56 11.53 7.76
C ARG A 20 4.37 10.59 7.59
N ILE A 21 3.38 10.71 8.48
CA ILE A 21 2.14 9.92 8.42
C ILE A 21 1.01 10.84 7.99
N SER A 22 0.45 10.58 6.80
CA SER A 22 -0.76 11.25 6.32
C SER A 22 -1.94 10.31 6.47
N ARG A 23 -2.97 10.71 7.22
CA ARG A 23 -4.21 9.92 7.39
C ARG A 23 -5.30 10.51 6.52
N LEU A 24 -6.03 9.66 5.80
CA LEU A 24 -7.10 10.04 4.90
C LEU A 24 -8.40 9.40 5.37
N ALA A 25 -9.44 10.21 5.52
CA ALA A 25 -10.78 9.77 5.90
C ALA A 25 -11.78 10.34 4.90
N ARG A 26 -12.38 9.47 4.07
CA ARG A 26 -13.29 9.88 2.99
C ARG A 26 -14.43 10.79 3.48
N SER A 27 -14.88 10.60 4.71
CA SER A 27 -15.93 11.42 5.35
C SER A 27 -15.52 12.88 5.61
N GLU A 28 -14.23 13.20 5.60
CA GLU A 28 -13.70 14.54 5.88
C GLU A 28 -13.39 15.32 4.59
N GLY A 29 -13.87 14.86 3.42
CA GLY A 29 -13.62 15.53 2.15
C GLY A 29 -12.16 15.51 1.69
N THR A 30 -11.33 14.60 2.24
CA THR A 30 -9.94 14.44 1.81
C THR A 30 -9.87 13.87 0.40
N ALA A 31 -8.84 14.31 -0.35
CA ALA A 31 -8.54 13.80 -1.68
C ALA A 31 -8.40 12.27 -1.69
N CYS A 32 -8.63 11.66 -2.83
CA CYS A 32 -8.46 10.21 -2.98
C CYS A 32 -7.04 9.81 -2.57
N GLY A 33 -6.87 8.62 -1.98
CA GLY A 33 -5.55 8.11 -1.58
C GLY A 33 -4.52 8.13 -2.72
N VAL A 34 -4.97 7.88 -3.96
CA VAL A 34 -4.13 7.98 -5.16
C VAL A 34 -3.64 9.41 -5.39
N GLU A 35 -4.53 10.39 -5.34
CA GLU A 35 -4.17 11.81 -5.57
C GLU A 35 -3.25 12.33 -4.47
N THR A 36 -3.50 11.93 -3.22
CA THR A 36 -2.64 12.30 -2.10
C THR A 36 -1.21 11.77 -2.30
N VAL A 37 -1.07 10.50 -2.70
CA VAL A 37 0.25 9.92 -2.99
C VAL A 37 0.91 10.61 -4.19
N ARG A 38 0.13 10.95 -5.22
CA ARG A 38 0.64 11.69 -6.39
C ARG A 38 1.19 13.06 -6.02
N ALA A 39 0.50 13.80 -5.16
CA ALA A 39 0.90 15.14 -4.72
C ALA A 39 2.00 15.14 -3.64
N ALA A 40 2.30 14.00 -3.02
CA ALA A 40 3.25 13.95 -1.93
C ALA A 40 4.67 14.32 -2.39
N PRO A 41 5.35 15.27 -1.72
CA PRO A 41 6.77 15.47 -1.92
C PRO A 41 7.53 14.33 -1.25
N LEU A 42 8.33 13.61 -2.04
CA LEU A 42 9.16 12.51 -1.57
C LEU A 42 10.59 13.03 -1.33
N PRO A 43 11.27 12.55 -0.27
CA PRO A 43 12.67 12.91 -0.04
C PRO A 43 13.57 12.39 -1.16
N GLU A 44 14.72 13.04 -1.35
CA GLU A 44 15.76 12.57 -2.27
C GLU A 44 16.39 11.26 -1.78
N GLY A 45 17.03 10.54 -2.71
CA GLY A 45 17.70 9.26 -2.45
C GLY A 45 17.05 8.09 -3.15
N THR A 46 17.23 6.89 -2.60
CA THR A 46 16.80 5.65 -3.25
C THR A 46 15.41 5.23 -2.75
N PRO A 47 14.35 5.36 -3.56
CA PRO A 47 13.01 5.13 -3.08
C PRO A 47 12.65 3.64 -3.01
N TYR A 48 11.67 3.33 -2.16
CA TYR A 48 10.97 2.05 -2.13
C TYR A 48 9.48 2.33 -1.87
N SER A 49 8.60 1.63 -2.59
CA SER A 49 7.15 1.78 -2.44
C SER A 49 6.53 0.43 -2.11
N TRP A 50 5.76 0.39 -1.04
CA TRP A 50 4.90 -0.73 -0.69
C TRP A 50 3.45 -0.25 -0.62
N SER A 51 2.53 -1.04 -1.16
CA SER A 51 1.11 -0.67 -1.17
C SER A 51 0.25 -1.91 -0.94
N ALA A 52 -0.64 -1.83 0.04
CA ALA A 52 -1.62 -2.89 0.26
C ALA A 52 -3.03 -2.36 0.52
N GLY A 53 -4.03 -3.13 0.07
CA GLY A 53 -5.44 -2.74 0.20
C GLY A 53 -6.33 -3.32 -0.89
N GLU A 54 -7.31 -2.52 -1.32
CA GLU A 54 -8.26 -2.91 -2.36
C GLU A 54 -7.60 -3.04 -3.74
N ALA A 55 -7.90 -4.10 -4.49
CA ALA A 55 -7.29 -4.39 -5.79
C ALA A 55 -7.31 -3.21 -6.79
N SER A 56 -8.43 -2.50 -6.91
CA SER A 56 -8.58 -1.34 -7.80
C SER A 56 -7.65 -0.19 -7.39
N GLY A 57 -7.62 0.13 -6.10
CA GLY A 57 -6.77 1.17 -5.51
C GLY A 57 -5.28 0.83 -5.59
N VAL A 58 -4.91 -0.42 -5.28
CA VAL A 58 -3.53 -0.90 -5.38
C VAL A 58 -3.02 -0.83 -6.83
N ARG A 59 -3.85 -1.24 -7.81
CA ARG A 59 -3.49 -1.11 -9.23
C ARG A 59 -3.27 0.35 -9.63
N ALA A 60 -4.14 1.27 -9.20
CA ALA A 60 -3.99 2.69 -9.48
C ALA A 60 -2.73 3.28 -8.84
N LEU A 61 -2.40 2.87 -7.61
CA LEU A 61 -1.20 3.32 -6.90
C LEU A 61 0.08 2.80 -7.55
N ARG A 62 0.16 1.52 -7.94
CA ARG A 62 1.38 0.91 -8.47
C ARG A 62 1.88 1.55 -9.77
N HIS A 63 0.96 2.09 -10.58
CA HIS A 63 1.32 2.73 -11.85
C HIS A 63 2.15 4.00 -11.65
N HIS A 64 1.79 4.83 -10.67
CA HIS A 64 2.37 6.15 -10.49
C HIS A 64 3.88 6.14 -10.17
N PRO A 65 4.39 5.38 -9.17
CA PRO A 65 5.82 5.35 -8.86
C PRO A 65 6.68 4.92 -10.05
N VAL A 66 6.22 3.93 -10.83
CA VAL A 66 6.99 3.40 -11.97
C VAL A 66 6.91 4.34 -13.17
N ARG A 67 5.70 4.75 -13.57
CA ARG A 67 5.50 5.45 -14.85
C ARG A 67 5.72 6.96 -14.76
N GLU A 68 5.38 7.55 -13.62
CA GLU A 68 5.40 9.01 -13.46
C GLU A 68 6.60 9.46 -12.63
N ARG A 69 7.12 8.62 -11.71
CA ARG A 69 8.29 8.94 -10.87
C ARG A 69 9.56 8.15 -11.20
N GLY A 70 9.53 7.24 -12.18
CA GLY A 70 10.71 6.54 -12.66
C GLY A 70 11.31 5.51 -11.69
N PHE A 71 10.52 5.00 -10.73
CA PHE A 71 11.02 3.99 -9.80
C PHE A 71 11.29 2.68 -10.54
N ALA A 72 12.42 2.04 -10.23
CA ALA A 72 12.72 0.70 -10.72
C ALA A 72 11.62 -0.28 -10.28
N ARG A 73 11.16 -1.15 -11.18
CA ARG A 73 10.07 -2.10 -10.90
C ARG A 73 10.36 -3.00 -9.69
N ALA A 74 11.62 -3.38 -9.48
CA ALA A 74 12.07 -4.18 -8.34
C ALA A 74 11.93 -3.45 -6.99
N ARG A 75 11.68 -2.14 -6.98
CA ARG A 75 11.51 -1.31 -5.78
C ARG A 75 10.05 -0.92 -5.51
N VAL A 76 9.12 -1.56 -6.23
CA VAL A 76 7.68 -1.32 -6.09
C VAL A 76 6.99 -2.65 -5.82
N THR A 77 6.60 -2.84 -4.56
CA THR A 77 5.92 -4.03 -4.06
C THR A 77 4.46 -3.70 -3.80
N SER A 78 3.56 -4.63 -4.08
CA SER A 78 2.13 -4.42 -3.89
C SER A 78 1.42 -5.69 -3.50
N THR A 79 0.48 -5.61 -2.56
CA THR A 79 -0.31 -6.75 -2.10
C THR A 79 -1.78 -6.38 -2.07
N THR A 80 -2.63 -7.14 -2.75
CA THR A 80 -4.07 -6.90 -2.72
C THR A 80 -4.72 -7.77 -1.65
N TYR A 81 -5.39 -7.16 -0.68
CA TYR A 81 -6.05 -7.91 0.40
C TYR A 81 -7.49 -8.27 0.06
N TRP A 82 -8.19 -7.42 -0.70
CA TRP A 82 -9.58 -7.64 -1.06
C TRP A 82 -9.94 -6.90 -2.35
N ALA A 83 -11.07 -7.24 -2.96
CA ALA A 83 -11.64 -6.46 -4.04
C ALA A 83 -13.15 -6.32 -3.81
N ARG A 84 -13.69 -5.15 -4.13
CA ARG A 84 -15.12 -4.90 -3.96
C ARG A 84 -15.92 -5.74 -4.95
N GLY A 85 -16.91 -6.49 -4.46
CA GLY A 85 -17.78 -7.34 -5.29
C GLY A 85 -17.27 -8.78 -5.53
N LEU A 86 -16.13 -9.15 -4.97
CA LEU A 86 -15.68 -10.55 -4.92
C LEU A 86 -16.05 -11.20 -3.58
N SER A 87 -16.50 -12.45 -3.62
CA SER A 87 -16.64 -13.28 -2.41
C SER A 87 -15.25 -13.64 -1.83
N GLU A 88 -15.19 -14.06 -0.57
CA GLU A 88 -13.93 -14.44 0.10
C GLU A 88 -13.15 -15.54 -0.64
N GLU A 89 -13.86 -16.51 -1.24
CA GLU A 89 -13.29 -17.56 -2.08
C GLU A 89 -12.62 -16.99 -3.34
N GLN A 90 -13.26 -16.00 -3.97
CA GLN A 90 -12.74 -15.33 -5.16
C GLN A 90 -11.57 -14.40 -4.84
N ALA A 91 -11.57 -13.77 -3.66
CA ALA A 91 -10.45 -12.97 -3.17
C ALA A 91 -9.21 -13.84 -2.89
N ARG A 92 -9.38 -15.00 -2.24
CA ARG A 92 -8.30 -15.98 -2.00
C ARG A 92 -7.77 -16.60 -3.30
N LYS A 93 -8.63 -16.83 -4.28
CA LYS A 93 -8.20 -17.25 -5.61
C LYS A 93 -7.38 -16.16 -6.33
N ALA A 94 -7.82 -14.90 -6.25
CA ALA A 94 -7.08 -13.76 -6.79
C ALA A 94 -5.73 -13.53 -6.10
N GLU A 95 -5.64 -13.79 -4.78
CA GLU A 95 -4.39 -13.78 -4.02
C GLU A 95 -3.42 -14.86 -4.50
N SER A 96 -3.91 -16.09 -4.71
CA SER A 96 -3.11 -17.21 -5.22
C SER A 96 -2.67 -17.01 -6.68
N GLU A 97 -3.53 -16.40 -7.52
CA GLU A 97 -3.18 -16.00 -8.88
C GLU A 97 -2.16 -14.84 -8.88
N ALA A 98 -2.20 -13.92 -7.91
CA ALA A 98 -1.21 -12.85 -7.76
C ALA A 98 0.17 -13.37 -7.32
N VAL A 99 0.20 -14.36 -6.42
CA VAL A 99 1.42 -15.12 -6.07
C VAL A 99 1.98 -15.83 -7.31
N SER A 100 1.10 -16.43 -8.13
CA SER A 100 1.49 -17.13 -9.36
C SER A 100 1.91 -16.19 -10.49
N ALA A 101 1.44 -14.94 -10.50
CA ALA A 101 1.78 -13.91 -11.49
C ALA A 101 3.11 -13.18 -11.21
N GLY A 102 3.93 -13.69 -10.27
CA GLY A 102 5.24 -13.12 -9.97
C GLY A 102 5.18 -11.76 -9.27
N ILE A 103 4.20 -11.58 -8.37
CA ILE A 103 4.33 -10.58 -7.31
C ILE A 103 5.04 -11.30 -6.16
N ASP A 104 6.37 -11.23 -6.19
CA ASP A 104 7.25 -11.78 -5.17
C ASP A 104 6.81 -11.27 -3.80
N SER A 105 6.42 -12.19 -2.92
CA SER A 105 6.28 -11.94 -1.50
C SER A 105 7.65 -11.49 -1.02
N ALA A 106 7.84 -10.17 -0.86
CA ALA A 106 9.03 -9.64 -0.24
C ALA A 106 9.11 -10.21 1.19
N GLU A 107 9.88 -11.29 1.34
CA GLU A 107 10.34 -11.77 2.63
C GLU A 107 10.92 -10.59 3.39
N HIS A 108 10.40 -10.41 4.60
CA HIS A 108 10.95 -9.51 5.60
C HIS A 108 12.42 -9.91 5.80
N PRO A 109 13.42 -9.06 5.55
CA PRO A 109 14.79 -9.40 5.90
C PRO A 109 14.80 -9.63 7.42
N LYS A 110 15.10 -10.87 7.83
CA LYS A 110 15.47 -11.17 9.21
C LYS A 110 16.92 -10.74 9.33
N ASP A 111 17.14 -9.53 9.83
CA ASP A 111 18.46 -9.08 10.24
C ASP A 111 18.94 -10.05 11.32
N GLY A 112 19.85 -10.94 10.95
CA GLY A 112 20.50 -11.86 11.86
C GLY A 112 21.41 -11.07 12.80
N SER A 113 20.96 -10.87 14.04
CA SER A 113 21.85 -10.47 15.13
C SER A 113 22.56 -11.72 15.66
N GLY A 114 23.72 -12.02 15.07
CA GLY A 114 24.76 -12.82 15.69
C GLY A 114 25.73 -11.88 16.42
N GLY A 115 25.94 -12.12 17.71
CA GLY A 115 26.85 -11.36 18.57
C GLY A 115 26.54 -11.64 20.04
#